data_AF-A0A1J4X2Y1-F1
#
_entry.id   AF-A0A1J4X2Y1-F1
#
_cell.length_a   1.000
_cell.length_b   1.000
_cell.length_c   1.000
_cell.angle_alpha   90.00
_cell.angle_beta   90.00
_cell.angle_gamma   90.00
#
_symmetry.space_group_name_H-M   'P 1'
#
loop_
_entity.id
_entity.type
_entity.pdbx_description
1 polymer ?
#
loop_
_entity_poly.entity_id
_entity_poly.type
_entity_poly.pdbx_seq_one_letter_code
_entity_poly.pdbx_strand_id
1 'polypeptide(L)'
;MPIPQILALQQDPRSFCLYGTALYGDTFRYKFDALSLKKPDIVTIGSSRMLQFRERFFRRPFYNLSNTVSNLNEGQDVVEGILQSPYAPKTVIFGVDFWWFNGSYIPPVPYLPRAKPLHQFEGYFLFKPFLWLKEGKITLNDYVSTILRPVRAGPCNIGIQALKRRSGFAPDGSQYPSVDPNVGIVPATKESPFGEIRQIRTGQDRYTYATHADPRHIQRFLHLVEQLRKEGIEVIVLLPPFAQSVADALRQEQDHYGILTDLPMQLRTAGMSVFDATNPATFGSSDCEFLDGVHPGDIADARLLLWIDAERQHQGLSALGDTLELQRIVEEEGGHATAFDPRVTPLHEGDFLHLGCKK
;
A
#
# COMPACT_ATOMS: atom_id res chain seq x y z
N MET A 1 -21.64 -7.08 1.01
CA MET A 1 -21.86 -7.07 -0.45
C MET A 1 -20.83 -8.04 -1.07
N PRO A 2 -21.22 -8.95 -1.96
CA PRO A 2 -20.29 -9.85 -2.64
C PRO A 2 -19.26 -9.10 -3.51
N ILE A 3 -18.04 -9.64 -3.64
CA ILE A 3 -16.94 -9.03 -4.43
C ILE A 3 -17.35 -8.66 -5.86
N PRO A 4 -18.04 -9.52 -6.65
CA PRO A 4 -18.43 -9.13 -8.01
C PRO A 4 -19.33 -7.89 -8.08
N GLN A 5 -20.19 -7.67 -7.07
CA GLN A 5 -21.04 -6.48 -7.01
C GLN A 5 -20.24 -5.23 -6.63
N ILE A 6 -19.27 -5.37 -5.73
CA ILE A 6 -18.35 -4.29 -5.36
C ILE A 6 -17.59 -3.83 -6.60
N LEU A 7 -17.01 -4.78 -7.34
CA LEU A 7 -16.26 -4.50 -8.56
C LEU A 7 -17.15 -3.90 -9.65
N ALA A 8 -18.37 -4.40 -9.85
CA ALA A 8 -19.30 -3.83 -10.82
C ALA A 8 -19.60 -2.34 -10.54
N LEU A 9 -19.74 -1.96 -9.26
CA LEU A 9 -19.92 -0.56 -8.87
C LEU A 9 -18.65 0.27 -9.13
N GLN A 10 -17.47 -0.27 -8.81
CA GLN A 10 -16.19 0.39 -9.05
C GLN A 10 -15.81 0.54 -10.53
N GLN A 11 -16.46 -0.17 -11.45
CA GLN A 11 -16.27 -0.01 -12.88
C GLN A 11 -17.20 1.04 -13.51
N ASP A 12 -18.18 1.60 -12.78
CA ASP A 12 -19.04 2.65 -13.32
C ASP A 12 -18.26 3.98 -13.44
N PRO A 13 -17.99 4.48 -14.66
CA PRO A 13 -17.19 5.70 -14.85
C PRO A 13 -17.89 6.95 -14.32
N ARG A 14 -19.19 6.89 -14.02
CA ARG A 14 -19.97 8.02 -13.49
C ARG A 14 -19.80 8.19 -11.97
N SER A 15 -19.20 7.21 -11.29
CA SER A 15 -19.06 7.24 -9.84
C SER A 15 -17.69 6.75 -9.38
N PHE A 16 -17.03 7.53 -8.53
CA PHE A 16 -15.84 7.08 -7.83
C PHE A 16 -16.27 6.30 -6.57
N CYS A 17 -15.97 4.99 -6.55
CA CYS A 17 -16.40 4.08 -5.49
C CYS A 17 -15.22 3.63 -4.60
N LEU A 18 -15.25 3.98 -3.31
CA LEU A 18 -14.31 3.41 -2.33
C LEU A 18 -14.87 2.14 -1.70
N TYR A 19 -14.04 1.11 -1.58
CA TYR A 19 -14.36 -0.13 -0.87
C TYR A 19 -13.55 -0.24 0.42
N GLY A 20 -14.23 -0.09 1.57
CA GLY A 20 -13.62 -0.15 2.89
C GLY A 20 -14.49 -0.91 3.87
N THR A 21 -14.12 -2.16 4.15
CA THR A 21 -14.82 -3.00 5.13
C THR A 21 -14.27 -2.81 6.54
N ALA A 22 -15.15 -2.78 7.56
CA ALA A 22 -14.75 -2.89 8.97
C ALA A 22 -14.75 -4.35 9.48
N LEU A 23 -15.12 -5.28 8.60
CA LEU A 23 -15.17 -6.72 8.84
C LEU A 23 -14.05 -7.41 8.04
N TYR A 24 -13.99 -8.74 8.16
CA TYR A 24 -13.12 -9.57 7.33
C TYR A 24 -13.39 -9.30 5.85
N GLY A 25 -12.35 -8.94 5.10
CA GLY A 25 -12.36 -8.80 3.65
C GLY A 25 -11.32 -9.72 3.05
N ASP A 26 -11.72 -10.53 2.07
CA ASP A 26 -10.78 -11.32 1.27
C ASP A 26 -10.07 -10.40 0.28
N THR A 27 -9.08 -9.65 0.77
CA THR A 27 -8.32 -8.64 0.01
C THR A 27 -7.62 -9.27 -1.20
N PHE A 28 -7.07 -10.47 -1.03
CA PHE A 28 -6.42 -11.21 -2.11
C PHE A 28 -7.41 -11.45 -3.25
N ARG A 29 -8.54 -12.11 -2.96
CA ARG A 29 -9.56 -12.37 -4.00
C ARG A 29 -10.12 -11.09 -4.60
N TYR A 30 -10.41 -10.08 -3.78
CA TYR A 30 -10.92 -8.80 -4.28
C TYR A 30 -9.95 -8.17 -5.30
N LYS A 31 -8.65 -8.14 -5.00
CA LYS A 31 -7.66 -7.53 -5.89
C LYS A 31 -7.39 -8.38 -7.15
N PHE A 32 -7.41 -9.71 -7.05
CA PHE A 32 -7.24 -10.58 -8.23
C PHE A 32 -8.47 -10.61 -9.15
N ASP A 33 -9.68 -10.60 -8.59
CA ASP A 33 -10.91 -10.45 -9.38
C ASP A 33 -10.90 -9.09 -10.11
N ALA A 34 -10.39 -8.03 -9.47
CA ALA A 34 -10.23 -6.71 -10.09
C ALA A 34 -9.14 -6.66 -11.16
N LEU A 35 -7.99 -7.33 -10.95
CA LEU A 35 -6.89 -7.41 -11.91
C LEU A 35 -7.37 -7.89 -13.29
N SER A 36 -8.20 -8.95 -13.29
CA SER A 36 -8.78 -9.52 -14.51
C SER A 36 -9.70 -8.57 -15.27
N LEU A 37 -10.32 -7.62 -14.56
CA LEU A 37 -11.19 -6.59 -15.15
C LEU A 37 -10.39 -5.39 -15.65
N LYS A 38 -9.35 -4.99 -14.91
CA LYS A 38 -8.55 -3.79 -15.21
C LYS A 38 -7.54 -3.99 -16.33
N LYS A 39 -7.03 -5.22 -16.53
CA LYS A 39 -6.07 -5.57 -17.58
C LYS A 39 -4.88 -4.59 -17.66
N PRO A 40 -4.19 -4.35 -16.54
CA PRO A 40 -3.16 -3.33 -16.46
C PRO A 40 -1.89 -3.72 -17.24
N ASP A 41 -1.20 -2.71 -17.77
CA ASP A 41 0.16 -2.83 -18.31
C ASP A 41 1.21 -2.77 -17.19
N ILE A 42 0.91 -2.05 -16.10
CA ILE A 42 1.79 -1.88 -14.93
C ILE A 42 1.05 -2.33 -13.67
N VAL A 43 1.69 -3.17 -12.86
CA VAL A 43 1.17 -3.59 -11.55
C VAL A 43 2.19 -3.28 -10.46
N THR A 44 1.76 -2.71 -9.34
CA THR A 44 2.54 -2.73 -8.10
C THR A 44 2.13 -3.89 -7.23
N ILE A 45 3.10 -4.61 -6.68
CA ILE A 45 2.90 -5.62 -5.63
C ILE A 45 3.81 -5.33 -4.44
N GLY A 46 3.41 -5.78 -3.25
CA GLY A 46 4.15 -5.54 -2.02
C GLY A 46 3.22 -5.44 -0.81
N SER A 47 3.78 -4.97 0.30
CA SER A 47 3.05 -4.75 1.56
C SER A 47 2.14 -3.51 1.48
N SER A 48 1.59 -3.12 2.63
CA SER A 48 0.82 -1.88 2.77
C SER A 48 1.61 -0.62 2.40
N ARG A 49 2.95 -0.68 2.40
CA ARG A 49 3.84 0.46 2.11
C ARG A 49 3.84 0.91 0.65
N MET A 50 3.17 0.17 -0.22
CA MET A 50 3.06 0.42 -1.65
C MET A 50 1.63 0.83 -2.06
N LEU A 51 0.76 1.16 -1.10
CA LEU A 51 -0.67 1.37 -1.35
C LEU A 51 -1.04 2.73 -1.94
N GLN A 52 -0.11 3.68 -1.93
CA GLN A 52 -0.38 5.07 -2.33
C GLN A 52 0.00 5.35 -3.79
N PHE A 53 0.64 4.40 -4.50
CA PHE A 53 0.70 4.43 -5.95
C PHE A 53 -0.71 4.44 -6.56
N ARG A 54 -1.05 5.55 -7.23
CA ARG A 54 -2.34 5.80 -7.88
C ARG A 54 -2.28 5.56 -9.37
N GLU A 55 -3.42 5.21 -9.98
CA GLU A 55 -3.55 5.14 -11.45
C GLU A 55 -3.15 6.44 -12.14
N ARG A 56 -3.52 7.61 -11.58
CA ARG A 56 -3.16 8.92 -12.15
C ARG A 56 -1.65 9.18 -12.23
N PHE A 57 -0.83 8.39 -11.53
CA PHE A 57 0.63 8.53 -11.57
C PHE A 57 1.24 7.92 -12.83
N PHE A 58 0.49 7.13 -13.61
CA PHE A 58 1.00 6.37 -14.74
C PHE A 58 0.26 6.74 -16.03
N ARG A 59 0.98 6.75 -17.16
CA ARG A 59 0.37 6.92 -18.50
C ARG A 59 -0.22 5.63 -19.07
N ARG A 60 0.30 4.49 -18.61
CA ARG A 60 -0.15 3.16 -19.04
C ARG A 60 -1.19 2.65 -18.04
N PRO A 61 -2.13 1.77 -18.48
CA PRO A 61 -3.08 1.14 -17.58
C PRO A 61 -2.39 0.56 -16.35
N PHE A 62 -2.84 0.95 -15.16
CA PHE A 62 -2.20 0.62 -13.90
C PHE A 62 -3.17 -0.07 -12.95
N TYR A 63 -2.67 -0.98 -12.13
CA TYR A 63 -3.42 -1.51 -11.00
C TYR A 63 -2.51 -1.76 -9.80
N ASN A 64 -2.94 -1.28 -8.64
CA ASN A 64 -2.24 -1.49 -7.39
C ASN A 64 -2.71 -2.80 -6.74
N LEU A 65 -1.90 -3.84 -6.89
CA LEU A 65 -2.11 -5.16 -6.31
C LEU A 65 -1.45 -5.29 -4.92
N SER A 66 -0.81 -4.24 -4.40
CA SER A 66 -0.16 -4.24 -3.08
C SER A 66 -1.15 -4.45 -1.93
N ASN A 67 -0.62 -4.76 -0.74
CA ASN A 67 -1.35 -5.34 0.40
C ASN A 67 -1.86 -6.77 0.13
N THR A 68 -1.19 -7.48 -0.78
CA THR A 68 -1.35 -8.92 -1.03
C THR A 68 -0.07 -9.71 -0.74
N VAL A 69 1.06 -9.03 -0.49
CA VAL A 69 2.35 -9.64 -0.17
C VAL A 69 2.87 -9.04 1.13
N SER A 70 2.87 -9.82 2.20
CA SER A 70 3.45 -9.44 3.50
C SER A 70 4.66 -10.29 3.87
N ASN A 71 4.98 -11.30 3.05
CA ASN A 71 6.12 -12.19 3.19
C ASN A 71 6.38 -12.94 1.87
N LEU A 72 7.52 -13.65 1.77
CA LEU A 72 7.91 -14.37 0.55
C LEU A 72 7.01 -15.57 0.19
N ASN A 73 6.22 -16.13 1.13
CA ASN A 73 5.25 -17.18 0.79
C ASN A 73 4.06 -16.56 0.04
N GLU A 74 3.50 -15.46 0.55
CA GLU A 74 2.43 -14.73 -0.14
C GLU A 74 2.93 -14.16 -1.48
N GLY A 75 4.21 -13.81 -1.58
CA GLY A 75 4.84 -13.45 -2.85
C GLY A 75 4.75 -14.56 -3.90
N GLN A 76 4.87 -15.83 -3.51
CA GLN A 76 4.67 -16.98 -4.41
C GLN A 76 3.23 -17.02 -4.92
N ASP A 77 2.25 -16.94 -4.01
CA ASP A 77 0.83 -17.00 -4.37
C ASP A 77 0.44 -15.85 -5.32
N VAL A 78 0.99 -14.64 -5.09
CA VAL A 78 0.73 -13.47 -5.93
C VAL A 78 1.39 -13.61 -7.31
N VAL A 79 2.64 -14.08 -7.38
CA VAL A 79 3.33 -14.32 -8.67
C VAL A 79 2.58 -15.39 -9.46
N GLU A 80 2.20 -16.50 -8.84
CA GLU A 80 1.39 -17.53 -9.50
C GLU A 80 0.06 -16.98 -10.01
N GLY A 81 -0.64 -16.18 -9.20
CA GLY A 81 -1.89 -15.53 -9.60
C GLY A 81 -1.71 -14.59 -10.80
N ILE A 82 -0.61 -13.83 -10.86
CA ILE A 82 -0.29 -12.95 -12.01
C ILE A 82 -0.04 -13.80 -13.26
N LEU A 83 0.75 -14.88 -13.14
CA LEU A 83 1.10 -15.75 -14.27
C LEU A 83 -0.09 -16.57 -14.78
N GLN A 84 -1.06 -16.87 -13.92
CA GLN A 84 -2.31 -17.53 -14.29
C GLN A 84 -3.35 -16.57 -14.85
N SER A 85 -3.18 -15.26 -14.66
CA SER A 85 -4.08 -14.25 -15.23
C SER A 85 -4.03 -14.31 -16.76
N PRO A 86 -5.16 -14.29 -17.46
CA PRO A 86 -5.18 -14.18 -18.92
C PRO A 86 -4.64 -12.82 -19.41
N TYR A 87 -4.43 -11.87 -18.51
CA TYR A 87 -3.85 -10.56 -18.77
C TYR A 87 -2.62 -10.40 -17.89
N ALA A 88 -1.45 -10.79 -18.42
CA ALA A 88 -0.17 -10.57 -17.79
C ALA A 88 0.26 -9.10 -17.98
N PRO A 89 0.68 -8.39 -16.92
CA PRO A 89 1.21 -7.04 -17.05
C PRO A 89 2.56 -7.07 -17.78
N LYS A 90 2.95 -5.93 -18.35
CA LYS A 90 4.26 -5.77 -18.99
C LYS A 90 5.34 -5.42 -17.97
N THR A 91 4.97 -4.70 -16.91
CA THR A 91 5.88 -4.26 -15.85
C THR A 91 5.28 -4.56 -14.48
N VAL A 92 6.08 -5.13 -13.57
CA VAL A 92 5.77 -5.29 -12.15
C VAL A 92 6.76 -4.45 -11.34
N ILE A 93 6.23 -3.55 -10.52
CA ILE A 93 6.99 -2.87 -9.46
C ILE A 93 6.82 -3.68 -8.18
N PHE A 94 7.84 -4.44 -7.82
CA PHE A 94 7.85 -5.32 -6.65
C PHE A 94 8.46 -4.58 -5.46
N GLY A 95 7.61 -4.05 -4.59
CA GLY A 95 7.98 -3.51 -3.30
C GLY A 95 8.34 -4.62 -2.32
N VAL A 96 9.58 -4.60 -1.83
CA VAL A 96 10.10 -5.62 -0.89
C VAL A 96 10.63 -4.98 0.39
N ASP A 97 10.22 -5.56 1.52
CA ASP A 97 10.64 -5.08 2.83
C ASP A 97 11.85 -5.85 3.35
N PHE A 98 12.83 -5.14 3.94
CA PHE A 98 14.09 -5.76 4.37
C PHE A 98 13.89 -6.91 5.37
N TRP A 99 12.85 -6.81 6.22
CA TRP A 99 12.55 -7.81 7.24
C TRP A 99 12.09 -9.14 6.65
N TRP A 100 11.62 -9.18 5.40
CA TRP A 100 11.35 -10.44 4.70
C TRP A 100 12.62 -11.26 4.47
N PHE A 101 13.78 -10.62 4.48
CA PHE A 101 15.08 -11.23 4.28
C PHE A 101 15.84 -11.43 5.60
N ASN A 102 15.26 -11.07 6.73
CA ASN A 102 15.84 -11.37 8.03
C ASN A 102 15.48 -12.82 8.43
N GLY A 103 16.47 -13.71 8.49
CA GLY A 103 16.27 -15.12 8.88
C GLY A 103 15.83 -15.32 10.35
N SER A 104 16.00 -14.28 11.19
CA SER A 104 15.55 -14.26 12.58
C SER A 104 14.14 -13.69 12.73
N TYR A 105 13.59 -13.03 11.71
CA TYR A 105 12.24 -12.51 11.74
C TYR A 105 11.23 -13.64 11.51
N ILE A 106 10.33 -13.81 12.45
CA ILE A 106 9.20 -14.73 12.34
C ILE A 106 7.97 -13.88 12.05
N PRO A 107 7.43 -13.90 10.82
CA PRO A 107 6.21 -13.17 10.54
C PRO A 107 5.08 -13.71 11.43
N PRO A 108 4.16 -12.87 11.90
CA PRO A 108 2.95 -13.36 12.54
C PRO A 108 2.25 -14.37 11.61
N VAL A 109 1.76 -15.46 12.19
CA VAL A 109 1.17 -16.62 11.47
C VAL A 109 0.26 -16.14 10.33
N PRO A 110 0.36 -16.71 9.11
CA PRO A 110 -0.16 -16.13 7.88
C PRO A 110 -1.62 -15.70 7.97
N TYR A 111 -1.91 -14.56 7.33
CA TYR A 111 -3.24 -13.98 7.17
C TYR A 111 -4.11 -14.74 6.14
N LEU A 112 -3.72 -15.97 5.76
CA LEU A 112 -4.51 -16.83 4.91
C LEU A 112 -5.41 -17.71 5.77
N PRO A 113 -6.71 -17.41 5.93
CA PRO A 113 -7.68 -18.45 5.67
C PRO A 113 -7.54 -18.75 4.18
N ARG A 114 -6.96 -19.90 3.83
CA ARG A 114 -7.34 -20.58 2.58
C ARG A 114 -8.83 -20.35 2.41
N ALA A 115 -9.24 -19.69 1.32
CA ALA A 115 -10.59 -19.24 1.07
C ALA A 115 -11.60 -20.12 1.80
N LYS A 116 -12.06 -19.71 2.99
CA LYS A 116 -13.12 -20.44 3.65
C LYS A 116 -14.30 -20.30 2.69
N PRO A 117 -14.95 -21.40 2.27
CA PRO A 117 -16.06 -21.32 1.34
C PRO A 117 -17.07 -20.28 1.83
N LEU A 118 -17.57 -19.47 0.91
CA LEU A 118 -18.52 -18.34 1.07
C LEU A 118 -19.78 -18.64 1.92
N HIS A 119 -19.95 -19.86 2.39
CA HIS A 119 -21.09 -20.36 3.13
C HIS A 119 -20.93 -20.33 4.66
N GLN A 120 -19.77 -19.94 5.20
CA GLN A 120 -19.65 -19.63 6.63
C GLN A 120 -19.87 -18.12 6.87
N PHE A 121 -21.10 -17.66 6.62
CA PHE A 121 -21.64 -16.54 7.38
C PHE A 121 -21.73 -17.01 8.84
N GLU A 122 -20.62 -16.93 9.57
CA GLU A 122 -20.62 -17.19 11.01
C GLU A 122 -21.59 -16.19 11.63
N GLY A 123 -22.64 -16.66 12.31
CA GLY A 123 -23.66 -15.79 12.94
C GLY A 123 -23.05 -14.72 13.85
N TYR A 124 -21.81 -14.93 14.30
CA TYR A 124 -20.94 -13.95 14.95
C TYR A 124 -20.84 -12.59 14.22
N PHE A 125 -20.75 -12.57 12.88
CA PHE A 125 -20.66 -11.31 12.12
C PHE A 125 -21.98 -10.52 12.11
N LEU A 126 -23.12 -11.18 12.33
CA LEU A 126 -24.42 -10.52 12.49
C LEU A 126 -24.53 -9.78 13.83
N PHE A 127 -23.80 -10.23 14.86
CA PHE A 127 -23.78 -9.61 16.18
C PHE A 127 -22.70 -8.53 16.33
N LYS A 128 -21.73 -8.46 15.42
CA LYS A 128 -20.64 -7.46 15.46
C LYS A 128 -21.12 -6.00 15.51
N PRO A 129 -22.14 -5.59 14.73
CA PRO A 129 -22.70 -4.25 14.85
C PRO A 129 -23.25 -3.94 16.25
N PHE A 130 -23.86 -4.91 16.93
CA PHE A 130 -24.32 -4.74 18.32
C PHE A 130 -23.15 -4.62 19.30
N LEU A 131 -22.09 -5.40 19.09
CA LEU A 131 -20.85 -5.30 19.88
C LEU A 131 -20.19 -3.92 19.68
N TRP A 132 -20.08 -3.44 18.44
CA TRP A 132 -19.55 -2.10 18.16
C TRP A 132 -20.40 -0.98 18.73
N LEU A 133 -21.72 -1.14 18.78
CA LEU A 133 -22.62 -0.22 19.45
C LEU A 133 -22.37 -0.21 20.97
N LYS A 134 -22.21 -1.39 21.58
CA LYS A 134 -21.87 -1.54 23.00
C LYS A 134 -20.48 -0.99 23.34
N GLU A 135 -19.51 -1.15 22.45
CA GLU A 135 -18.13 -0.67 22.59
C GLU A 135 -17.98 0.82 22.24
N GLY A 136 -19.04 1.49 21.77
CA GLY A 136 -19.00 2.90 21.34
C GLY A 136 -18.23 3.14 20.04
N LYS A 137 -17.89 2.09 19.29
CA LYS A 137 -17.25 2.18 17.96
C LYS A 137 -18.21 2.68 16.88
N ILE A 138 -19.52 2.49 17.10
CA ILE A 138 -20.60 3.09 16.33
C ILE A 138 -21.66 3.63 17.31
N THR A 139 -22.32 4.73 16.98
CA THR A 139 -23.43 5.27 17.78
C THR A 139 -24.76 4.59 17.43
N LEU A 140 -25.79 4.80 18.26
CA LEU A 140 -27.15 4.30 17.98
C LEU A 140 -27.70 4.92 16.68
N ASN A 141 -27.34 6.18 16.42
CA ASN A 141 -27.65 6.86 15.18
C ASN A 141 -26.88 6.26 13.99
N ASP A 142 -25.62 5.85 14.17
CA ASP A 142 -24.86 5.13 13.14
C ASP A 142 -25.48 3.77 12.82
N TYR A 143 -25.93 3.04 13.84
CA TYR A 143 -26.60 1.76 13.67
C TYR A 143 -27.88 1.92 12.81
N VAL A 144 -28.76 2.85 13.18
CA VAL A 144 -30.01 3.10 12.45
C VAL A 144 -29.75 3.65 11.04
N SER A 145 -28.82 4.60 10.89
CA SER A 145 -28.51 5.22 9.59
C SER A 145 -27.78 4.32 8.61
N THR A 146 -27.07 3.29 9.08
CA THR A 146 -26.23 2.42 8.24
C THR A 146 -26.87 1.05 7.98
N ILE A 147 -27.67 0.53 8.92
CA ILE A 147 -28.31 -0.80 8.83
C ILE A 147 -29.79 -0.71 8.43
N LEU A 148 -30.53 0.28 8.94
CA LEU A 148 -31.98 0.39 8.72
C LEU A 148 -32.37 1.39 7.63
N ARG A 149 -31.49 2.34 7.29
CA ARG A 149 -31.64 3.23 6.14
C ARG A 149 -30.54 2.93 5.12
N PRO A 150 -30.85 2.66 3.84
CA PRO A 150 -29.82 2.70 2.81
C PRO A 150 -29.36 4.15 2.73
N VAL A 151 -28.11 4.42 3.10
CA VAL A 151 -27.47 5.71 2.84
C VAL A 151 -27.38 5.88 1.33
N ARG A 152 -28.42 6.46 0.73
CA ARG A 152 -28.48 6.89 -0.66
C ARG A 152 -28.61 8.41 -0.68
N ALA A 153 -27.50 9.08 -0.38
CA ALA A 153 -27.23 10.47 -0.75
C ALA A 153 -25.75 10.75 -0.45
N GLY A 154 -24.87 10.52 -1.43
CA GLY A 154 -23.42 10.77 -1.31
C GLY A 154 -22.58 10.03 -2.36
N PRO A 155 -21.26 10.31 -2.44
CA PRO A 155 -20.33 9.57 -3.29
C PRO A 155 -20.37 8.07 -2.95
N CYS A 156 -20.10 7.24 -3.96
CA CYS A 156 -20.19 5.79 -3.84
C CYS A 156 -19.19 5.26 -2.80
N ASN A 157 -19.69 4.76 -1.68
CA ASN A 157 -18.87 4.26 -0.58
C ASN A 157 -19.42 2.91 -0.13
N ILE A 158 -18.59 1.87 -0.26
CA ILE A 158 -18.99 0.48 -0.08
C ILE A 158 -18.31 -0.08 1.18
N GLY A 159 -19.10 -0.37 2.20
CA GLY A 159 -18.61 -0.86 3.50
C GLY A 159 -18.47 0.24 4.56
N ILE A 160 -18.36 -0.18 5.82
CA ILE A 160 -18.44 0.73 6.98
C ILE A 160 -17.31 1.76 7.00
N GLN A 161 -16.08 1.37 6.66
CA GLN A 161 -14.95 2.30 6.65
C GLN A 161 -15.10 3.35 5.55
N ALA A 162 -15.55 2.93 4.36
CA ALA A 162 -15.82 3.86 3.27
C ALA A 162 -16.99 4.80 3.61
N LEU A 163 -18.08 4.28 4.18
CA LEU A 163 -19.27 5.08 4.51
C LEU A 163 -19.03 6.09 5.64
N LYS A 164 -18.28 5.71 6.68
CA LYS A 164 -18.08 6.55 7.87
C LYS A 164 -16.84 7.42 7.81
N ARG A 165 -15.77 6.93 7.17
CA ARG A 165 -14.45 7.58 7.15
C ARG A 165 -13.96 7.91 5.76
N ARG A 166 -14.73 7.60 4.70
CA ARG A 166 -14.30 7.79 3.30
C ARG A 166 -12.93 7.15 3.03
N SER A 167 -12.67 6.00 3.68
CA SER A 167 -11.41 5.26 3.59
C SER A 167 -11.66 3.88 3.00
N GLY A 168 -10.74 3.43 2.15
CA GLY A 168 -10.83 2.13 1.50
C GLY A 168 -10.02 2.07 0.22
N PHE A 169 -10.11 0.93 -0.47
CA PHE A 169 -9.53 0.74 -1.79
C PHE A 169 -10.35 1.46 -2.86
N ALA A 170 -9.68 2.23 -3.69
CA ALA A 170 -10.25 2.81 -4.89
C ALA A 170 -10.31 1.78 -6.04
N PRO A 171 -10.96 2.11 -7.18
CA PRO A 171 -11.07 1.20 -8.32
C PRO A 171 -9.72 0.75 -8.90
N ASP A 172 -8.67 1.56 -8.74
CA ASP A 172 -7.30 1.25 -9.15
C ASP A 172 -6.53 0.38 -8.14
N GLY A 173 -7.18 -0.01 -7.03
CA GLY A 173 -6.58 -0.83 -5.98
C GLY A 173 -5.76 -0.04 -4.95
N SER A 174 -5.52 1.25 -5.16
CA SER A 174 -4.82 2.12 -4.21
C SER A 174 -5.68 2.38 -2.97
N GLN A 175 -5.07 2.65 -1.82
CA GLN A 175 -5.81 2.89 -0.57
C GLN A 175 -5.92 4.38 -0.25
N TYR A 176 -7.13 4.83 0.07
CA TYR A 176 -7.36 6.18 0.58
C TYR A 176 -7.29 6.21 2.11
N PRO A 177 -6.64 7.23 2.70
CA PRO A 177 -6.63 7.46 4.14
C PRO A 177 -8.04 7.77 4.67
N SER A 178 -8.17 7.98 5.98
CA SER A 178 -9.44 8.35 6.59
C SER A 178 -9.70 9.86 6.50
N VAL A 179 -10.97 10.21 6.55
CA VAL A 179 -11.45 11.59 6.62
C VAL A 179 -12.18 11.79 7.94
N ASP A 180 -11.68 12.71 8.74
CA ASP A 180 -12.33 13.20 9.96
C ASP A 180 -12.97 14.58 9.66
N PRO A 181 -14.26 14.79 9.95
CA PRO A 181 -14.92 16.07 9.67
C PRO A 181 -14.31 17.30 10.37
N ASN A 182 -13.59 17.11 11.48
CA ASN A 182 -13.02 18.20 12.28
C ASN A 182 -11.53 18.43 11.99
N VAL A 183 -10.82 17.40 11.54
CA VAL A 183 -9.36 17.43 11.33
C VAL A 183 -8.99 17.43 9.84
N GLY A 184 -9.89 16.94 8.98
CA GLY A 184 -9.61 16.75 7.56
C GLY A 184 -9.12 15.34 7.25
N ILE A 185 -8.17 15.22 6.32
CA ILE A 185 -7.57 13.93 5.97
C ILE A 185 -6.63 13.48 7.10
N VAL A 186 -6.76 12.22 7.53
CA VAL A 186 -6.00 11.61 8.63
C VAL A 186 -5.64 10.15 8.29
N PRO A 187 -4.61 9.56 8.91
CA PRO A 187 -4.23 8.17 8.66
C PRO A 187 -5.39 7.20 8.93
N ALA A 188 -5.43 6.10 8.20
CA ALA A 188 -6.53 5.13 8.33
C ALA A 188 -6.54 4.42 9.70
N THR A 189 -5.38 4.29 10.33
CA THR A 189 -5.17 3.70 11.66
C THR A 189 -4.89 4.79 12.69
N LYS A 190 -5.20 4.51 13.97
CA LYS A 190 -4.91 5.42 15.10
C LYS A 190 -3.58 5.09 15.78
N GLU A 191 -2.65 4.48 15.04
CA GLU A 191 -1.35 4.09 15.61
C GLU A 191 -0.51 5.33 15.91
N SER A 192 0.46 5.19 16.84
CA SER A 192 1.42 6.25 17.10
C SER A 192 2.24 6.44 15.82
N PRO A 193 2.27 7.64 15.20
CA PRO A 193 2.84 7.80 13.87
C PRO A 193 4.33 7.47 13.76
N PHE A 194 5.05 7.35 14.89
CA PHE A 194 6.47 7.01 14.92
C PHE A 194 6.78 5.92 15.96
N GLY A 195 5.80 5.04 16.24
CA GLY A 195 5.95 3.94 17.21
C GLY A 195 7.08 2.97 16.84
N GLU A 196 7.44 2.91 15.56
CA GLU A 196 8.51 2.11 14.99
C GLU A 196 9.88 2.46 15.54
N ILE A 197 10.13 3.73 15.90
CA ILE A 197 11.43 4.16 16.44
C ILE A 197 11.77 3.37 17.71
N ARG A 198 10.77 3.08 18.54
CA ARG A 198 10.97 2.23 19.72
C ARG A 198 11.31 0.80 19.33
N GLN A 199 10.60 0.23 18.36
CA GLN A 199 10.84 -1.14 17.88
C GLN A 199 12.22 -1.28 17.24
N ILE A 200 12.66 -0.24 16.53
CA ILE A 200 14.00 -0.14 15.93
C ILE A 200 15.08 -0.19 17.00
N ARG A 201 14.95 0.60 18.08
CA ARG A 201 15.93 0.64 19.18
C ARG A 201 15.96 -0.62 20.04
N THR A 202 14.91 -1.44 20.00
CA THR A 202 14.81 -2.66 20.82
C THR A 202 14.90 -3.95 20.01
N GLY A 203 15.04 -3.85 18.69
CA GLY A 203 15.14 -5.00 17.80
C GLY A 203 13.89 -5.89 17.81
N GLN A 204 12.69 -5.30 17.80
CA GLN A 204 11.42 -6.03 17.97
C GLN A 204 10.60 -6.13 16.68
N ASP A 205 9.79 -7.20 16.58
CA ASP A 205 8.88 -7.46 15.45
C ASP A 205 9.61 -7.39 14.10
N ARG A 206 9.07 -6.69 13.10
CA ARG A 206 9.67 -6.45 11.79
C ARG A 206 11.02 -5.71 11.85
N TYR A 207 11.40 -5.17 13.00
CA TYR A 207 12.70 -4.54 13.23
C TYR A 207 13.66 -5.43 14.00
N THR A 208 13.45 -6.75 14.00
CA THR A 208 14.44 -7.69 14.54
C THR A 208 15.82 -7.42 13.94
N TYR A 209 16.87 -7.37 14.77
CA TYR A 209 18.22 -7.06 14.32
C TYR A 209 18.76 -8.08 13.31
N ALA A 210 19.45 -7.58 12.29
CA ALA A 210 20.16 -8.37 11.30
C ALA A 210 21.19 -7.52 10.57
N THR A 211 22.40 -8.05 10.46
CA THR A 211 23.47 -7.42 9.68
C THR A 211 23.55 -7.94 8.24
N HIS A 212 22.89 -9.06 7.93
CA HIS A 212 22.91 -9.68 6.61
C HIS A 212 21.55 -10.26 6.25
N ALA A 213 21.24 -10.27 4.96
CA ALA A 213 20.08 -10.96 4.41
C ALA A 213 20.31 -12.48 4.42
N ASP A 214 19.27 -13.25 4.78
CA ASP A 214 19.30 -14.71 4.73
C ASP A 214 19.42 -15.16 3.26
N PRO A 215 20.49 -15.89 2.88
CA PRO A 215 20.70 -16.32 1.50
C PRO A 215 19.54 -17.16 0.94
N ARG A 216 18.83 -17.91 1.79
CA ARG A 216 17.66 -18.70 1.38
C ARG A 216 16.51 -17.79 0.98
N HIS A 217 16.31 -16.68 1.68
CA HIS A 217 15.25 -15.72 1.35
C HIS A 217 15.61 -14.94 0.08
N ILE A 218 16.87 -14.59 -0.11
CA ILE A 218 17.37 -14.03 -1.37
C ILE A 218 17.09 -14.98 -2.54
N GLN A 219 17.51 -16.24 -2.44
CA GLN A 219 17.28 -17.23 -3.50
C GLN A 219 15.79 -17.44 -3.82
N ARG A 220 14.94 -17.49 -2.79
CA ARG A 220 13.49 -17.58 -2.98
C ARG A 220 12.93 -16.37 -3.71
N PHE A 221 13.34 -15.16 -3.34
CA PHE A 221 12.91 -13.96 -4.03
C PHE A 221 13.41 -13.91 -5.49
N LEU A 222 14.67 -14.28 -5.73
CA LEU A 222 15.21 -14.35 -7.09
C LEU A 222 14.43 -15.33 -7.97
N HIS A 223 13.99 -16.46 -7.40
CA HIS A 223 13.12 -17.40 -8.11
C HIS A 223 11.79 -16.77 -8.52
N LEU A 224 11.12 -16.04 -7.61
CA LEU A 224 9.88 -15.31 -7.91
C LEU A 224 10.07 -14.33 -9.07
N VAL A 225 11.15 -13.55 -9.04
CA VAL A 225 11.47 -12.58 -10.09
C VAL A 225 11.78 -13.28 -11.42
N GLU A 226 12.50 -14.41 -11.38
CA GLU A 226 12.80 -15.20 -12.57
C GLU A 226 11.53 -15.77 -13.23
N GLN A 227 10.55 -16.23 -12.43
CA GLN A 227 9.26 -16.71 -12.94
C GLN A 227 8.53 -15.62 -13.75
N LEU A 228 8.47 -14.39 -13.24
CA LEU A 228 7.89 -13.26 -13.98
C LEU A 228 8.69 -12.93 -15.24
N ARG A 229 10.02 -12.84 -15.14
CA ARG A 229 10.90 -12.48 -16.27
C ARG A 229 10.85 -13.49 -17.41
N LYS A 230 10.63 -14.79 -17.13
CA LYS A 230 10.49 -15.84 -18.14
C LYS A 230 9.29 -15.60 -19.07
N GLU A 231 8.24 -14.97 -18.58
CA GLU A 231 7.07 -14.55 -19.37
C GLU A 231 7.26 -13.17 -20.03
N GLY A 232 8.48 -12.63 -20.03
CA GLY A 232 8.79 -11.32 -20.62
C GLY A 232 8.32 -10.13 -19.79
N ILE A 233 7.95 -10.35 -18.52
CA ILE A 233 7.53 -9.28 -17.61
C ILE A 233 8.77 -8.57 -17.08
N GLU A 234 8.83 -7.26 -17.25
CA GLU A 234 9.84 -6.42 -16.62
C GLU A 234 9.59 -6.37 -15.11
N VAL A 235 10.60 -6.67 -14.30
CA VAL A 235 10.51 -6.60 -12.84
C VAL A 235 11.46 -5.54 -12.31
N ILE A 236 10.87 -4.55 -11.65
CA ILE A 236 11.55 -3.47 -10.93
C ILE A 236 11.46 -3.80 -9.45
N VAL A 237 12.60 -3.94 -8.79
CA VAL A 237 12.65 -4.19 -7.35
C VAL A 237 12.78 -2.85 -6.64
N LEU A 238 11.85 -2.57 -5.74
CA LEU A 238 11.82 -1.35 -4.94
C LEU A 238 11.91 -1.72 -3.47
N LEU A 239 12.88 -1.17 -2.74
CA LEU A 239 12.85 -1.16 -1.28
C LEU A 239 12.08 0.10 -0.86
N PRO A 240 10.84 -0.02 -0.33
CA PRO A 240 9.99 1.14 -0.10
C PRO A 240 10.59 2.10 0.94
N PRO A 241 10.24 3.40 0.86
CA PRO A 241 10.75 4.41 1.77
C PRO A 241 10.13 4.35 3.15
N PHE A 242 10.90 4.73 4.17
CA PHE A 242 10.38 5.08 5.48
C PHE A 242 10.20 6.60 5.57
N ALA A 243 9.44 7.08 6.55
CA ALA A 243 9.51 8.50 6.91
C ALA A 243 10.96 8.85 7.32
N GLN A 244 11.38 10.10 7.12
CA GLN A 244 12.74 10.56 7.40
C GLN A 244 13.15 10.26 8.85
N SER A 245 12.28 10.52 9.83
CA SER A 245 12.55 10.22 11.24
C SER A 245 12.81 8.73 11.51
N VAL A 246 12.14 7.83 10.77
CA VAL A 246 12.31 6.37 10.90
C VAL A 246 13.58 5.91 10.17
N ALA A 247 13.85 6.46 8.98
CA ALA A 247 15.10 6.22 8.26
C ALA A 247 16.32 6.68 9.09
N ASP A 248 16.21 7.82 9.78
CA ASP A 248 17.24 8.32 10.68
C ASP A 248 17.45 7.42 11.89
N ALA A 249 16.37 6.88 12.47
CA ALA A 249 16.49 5.90 13.56
C ALA A 249 17.20 4.61 13.12
N LEU A 250 16.87 4.08 11.93
CA LEU A 250 17.56 2.91 11.36
C LEU A 250 19.05 3.20 11.14
N ARG A 251 19.38 4.40 10.64
CA ARG A 251 20.77 4.84 10.42
C ARG A 251 21.54 5.02 11.74
N GLN A 252 20.89 5.53 12.79
CA GLN A 252 21.52 5.64 14.11
C GLN A 252 21.87 4.27 14.70
N GLU A 253 21.08 3.24 14.37
CA GLU A 253 21.29 1.84 14.77
C GLU A 253 22.01 1.02 13.69
N GLN A 254 22.78 1.64 12.78
CA GLN A 254 23.38 0.99 11.60
C GLN A 254 24.18 -0.28 11.92
N ASP A 255 24.82 -0.37 13.08
CA ASP A 255 25.59 -1.55 13.51
C ASP A 255 24.69 -2.78 13.69
N HIS A 256 23.40 -2.58 14.00
CA HIS A 256 22.38 -3.62 14.12
C HIS A 256 21.63 -3.89 12.81
N TYR A 257 21.64 -2.95 11.86
CA TYR A 257 20.87 -3.00 10.61
C TYR A 257 21.75 -3.03 9.35
N GLY A 258 22.91 -3.70 9.41
CA GLY A 258 23.75 -3.95 8.23
C GLY A 258 23.00 -4.58 7.03
N ILE A 259 21.87 -5.27 7.29
CA ILE A 259 20.98 -5.81 6.27
C ILE A 259 20.49 -4.75 5.26
N LEU A 260 20.34 -3.50 5.68
CA LEU A 260 19.89 -2.41 4.80
C LEU A 260 20.92 -2.08 3.70
N THR A 261 22.20 -2.33 3.94
CA THR A 261 23.25 -2.22 2.93
C THR A 261 23.45 -3.54 2.18
N ASP A 262 23.41 -4.65 2.92
CA ASP A 262 23.70 -5.98 2.38
C ASP A 262 22.63 -6.47 1.39
N LEU A 263 21.34 -6.33 1.72
CA LEU A 263 20.23 -6.77 0.86
C LEU A 263 20.26 -6.14 -0.55
N PRO A 264 20.24 -4.79 -0.71
CA PRO A 264 20.24 -4.20 -2.04
C PRO A 264 21.54 -4.49 -2.80
N MET A 265 22.69 -4.63 -2.11
CA MET A 265 23.93 -5.09 -2.73
C MET A 265 23.77 -6.50 -3.32
N GLN A 266 23.31 -7.48 -2.53
CA GLN A 266 23.13 -8.85 -2.99
C GLN A 266 22.16 -8.95 -4.17
N LEU A 267 21.04 -8.22 -4.13
CA LEU A 267 20.07 -8.20 -5.22
C LEU A 267 20.65 -7.59 -6.50
N ARG A 268 21.43 -6.50 -6.40
CA ARG A 268 22.13 -5.91 -7.56
C ARG A 268 23.18 -6.84 -8.13
N THR A 269 23.97 -7.51 -7.29
CA THR A 269 24.95 -8.53 -7.73
C THR A 269 24.27 -9.69 -8.46
N ALA A 270 23.04 -10.03 -8.08
CA ALA A 270 22.21 -11.01 -8.79
C ALA A 270 21.57 -10.49 -10.09
N GLY A 271 21.91 -9.27 -10.55
CA GLY A 271 21.42 -8.69 -11.80
C GLY A 271 19.99 -8.13 -11.71
N MET A 272 19.54 -7.75 -10.51
CA MET A 272 18.24 -7.09 -10.34
C MET A 272 18.35 -5.58 -10.56
N SER A 273 17.31 -4.98 -11.14
CA SER A 273 17.13 -3.52 -11.15
C SER A 273 16.55 -3.12 -9.79
N VAL A 274 17.39 -2.60 -8.90
CA VAL A 274 17.06 -2.32 -7.49
C VAL A 274 17.08 -0.83 -7.22
N PHE A 275 15.90 -0.30 -6.94
CA PHE A 275 15.69 1.05 -6.42
C PHE A 275 15.60 0.98 -4.91
N ASP A 276 16.65 1.45 -4.24
CA ASP A 276 16.68 1.53 -2.78
C ASP A 276 16.19 2.91 -2.36
N ALA A 277 14.91 2.98 -1.99
CA ALA A 277 14.26 4.20 -1.56
C ALA A 277 14.14 4.29 -0.03
N THR A 278 14.80 3.41 0.73
CA THR A 278 14.65 3.32 2.19
C THR A 278 14.85 4.67 2.91
N ASN A 279 15.71 5.54 2.38
CA ASN A 279 15.88 6.92 2.81
C ASN A 279 15.10 7.91 1.90
N PRO A 280 14.08 8.62 2.41
CA PRO A 280 13.26 9.52 1.59
C PRO A 280 14.00 10.78 1.11
N ALA A 281 15.10 11.16 1.77
CA ALA A 281 15.95 12.27 1.32
C ALA A 281 16.52 12.02 -0.09
N THR A 282 16.68 10.76 -0.52
CA THR A 282 17.18 10.38 -1.85
C THR A 282 16.33 10.96 -2.98
N PHE A 283 15.03 11.12 -2.75
CA PHE A 283 14.08 11.68 -3.72
C PHE A 283 13.41 12.97 -3.21
N GLY A 284 14.01 13.62 -2.21
CA GLY A 284 13.57 14.94 -1.73
C GLY A 284 12.24 14.95 -0.99
N SER A 285 11.86 13.85 -0.34
CA SER A 285 10.66 13.76 0.51
C SER A 285 11.01 13.98 1.99
N SER A 286 10.01 14.27 2.81
CA SER A 286 10.14 14.46 4.27
C SER A 286 8.99 13.80 5.02
N ASP A 287 9.04 13.76 6.36
CA ASP A 287 7.97 13.23 7.22
C ASP A 287 6.59 13.83 6.92
N CYS A 288 6.53 15.08 6.46
CA CYS A 288 5.27 15.76 6.13
C CYS A 288 4.49 15.09 4.99
N GLU A 289 5.17 14.34 4.13
CA GLU A 289 4.59 13.68 2.96
C GLU A 289 4.26 12.20 3.23
N PHE A 290 4.32 11.78 4.49
CA PHE A 290 3.98 10.42 4.94
C PHE A 290 2.70 10.39 5.75
N LEU A 291 1.99 9.26 5.70
CA LEU A 291 0.81 9.02 6.55
C LEU A 291 1.23 8.64 7.99
N ASP A 292 2.36 7.97 8.13
CA ASP A 292 3.00 7.59 9.39
C ASP A 292 4.48 7.22 9.14
N GLY A 293 5.14 6.61 10.09
CA GLY A 293 6.56 6.26 10.03
C GLY A 293 6.95 5.30 8.89
N VAL A 294 5.98 4.60 8.28
CA VAL A 294 6.26 3.55 7.30
C VAL A 294 5.45 3.64 6.00
N HIS A 295 4.33 4.35 5.99
CA HIS A 295 3.46 4.49 4.83
C HIS A 295 3.69 5.82 4.12
N PRO A 296 4.32 5.82 2.92
CA PRO A 296 4.44 7.02 2.10
C PRO A 296 3.06 7.52 1.71
N GLY A 297 2.94 8.83 1.57
CA GLY A 297 1.79 9.49 0.99
C GLY A 297 1.85 9.58 -0.53
N ASP A 298 0.79 10.13 -1.12
CA ASP A 298 0.68 10.38 -2.57
C ASP A 298 1.84 11.23 -3.10
N ILE A 299 2.26 12.26 -2.36
CA ILE A 299 3.32 13.18 -2.80
C ILE A 299 4.68 12.50 -2.68
N ALA A 300 4.94 11.76 -1.59
CA ALA A 300 6.16 10.97 -1.44
C ALA A 300 6.28 9.92 -2.56
N ASP A 301 5.21 9.20 -2.87
CA ASP A 301 5.17 8.23 -3.98
C ASP A 301 5.34 8.91 -5.34
N ALA A 302 4.82 10.14 -5.52
CA ALA A 302 5.00 10.89 -6.76
C ALA A 302 6.47 11.31 -6.97
N ARG A 303 7.13 11.83 -5.92
CA ARG A 303 8.57 12.13 -5.94
C ARG A 303 9.40 10.88 -6.18
N LEU A 304 9.06 9.78 -5.51
CA LEU A 304 9.70 8.48 -5.68
C LEU A 304 9.62 8.01 -7.14
N LEU A 305 8.45 8.11 -7.78
CA LEU A 305 8.28 7.70 -9.16
C LEU A 305 9.05 8.61 -10.14
N LEU A 306 9.11 9.92 -9.89
CA LEU A 306 9.96 10.84 -10.66
C LEU A 306 11.44 10.48 -10.55
N TRP A 307 11.91 10.12 -9.35
CA TRP A 307 13.28 9.68 -9.15
C TRP A 307 13.57 8.35 -9.87
N ILE A 308 12.67 7.36 -9.77
CA ILE A 308 12.78 6.10 -10.52
C ILE A 308 12.84 6.37 -12.02
N ASP A 309 11.97 7.25 -12.54
CA ASP A 309 11.93 7.58 -13.97
C ASP A 309 13.20 8.28 -14.45
N ALA A 310 13.77 9.19 -13.65
CA ALA A 310 15.04 9.85 -13.97
C ALA A 310 16.20 8.84 -14.07
N GLU A 311 16.30 7.93 -13.10
CA GLU A 311 17.30 6.86 -13.09
C GLU A 311 17.12 5.89 -14.27
N ARG A 312 15.88 5.56 -14.63
CA ARG A 312 15.56 4.75 -15.82
C ARG A 312 15.98 5.45 -17.11
N GLN A 313 15.71 6.74 -17.24
CA GLN A 313 16.09 7.53 -18.41
C GLN A 313 17.61 7.60 -18.58
N HIS A 314 18.37 7.72 -17.48
CA HIS A 314 19.83 7.62 -17.53
C HIS A 314 20.33 6.27 -18.08
N GLN A 315 19.54 5.21 -17.93
CA GLN A 315 19.81 3.87 -18.47
C GLN A 315 19.22 3.65 -19.88
N GLY A 316 18.66 4.68 -20.51
CA GLY A 316 18.00 4.59 -21.82
C GLY A 316 16.64 3.90 -21.78
N LEU A 317 16.06 3.68 -20.60
CA LEU A 317 14.74 3.08 -20.42
C LEU A 317 13.65 4.16 -20.41
N SER A 318 12.45 3.79 -20.85
CA SER A 318 11.30 4.69 -20.81
C SER A 318 10.80 4.93 -19.38
N ALA A 319 10.28 6.13 -19.15
CA ALA A 319 9.54 6.48 -17.94
C ALA A 319 8.29 5.60 -17.79
N LEU A 320 7.95 5.28 -16.54
CA LEU A 320 6.74 4.58 -16.15
C LEU A 320 5.61 5.57 -15.89
N GLY A 321 5.94 6.68 -15.22
CA GLY A 321 5.00 7.66 -14.72
C GLY A 321 4.53 8.64 -15.77
N ASP A 322 3.42 9.32 -15.46
CA ASP A 322 3.06 10.55 -16.14
C ASP A 322 3.85 11.72 -15.54
N THR A 323 5.04 11.96 -16.07
CA THR A 323 5.98 12.97 -15.56
C THR A 323 5.33 14.35 -15.33
N LEU A 324 4.41 14.77 -16.20
CA LEU A 324 3.74 16.07 -16.08
C LEU A 324 2.79 16.11 -14.89
N GLU A 325 1.98 15.06 -14.70
CA GLU A 325 1.04 14.98 -13.57
C GLU A 325 1.80 14.82 -12.24
N LEU A 326 2.87 14.02 -12.23
CA LEU A 326 3.73 13.85 -11.06
C LEU A 326 4.39 15.17 -10.65
N GLN A 327 4.96 15.91 -11.60
CA GLN A 327 5.55 17.22 -11.35
C GLN A 327 4.49 18.21 -10.83
N ARG A 328 3.31 18.26 -11.46
CA ARG A 328 2.21 19.11 -11.02
C ARG A 328 1.82 18.83 -9.56
N ILE A 329 1.61 17.56 -9.19
CA ILE A 329 1.24 17.19 -7.80
C ILE A 329 2.34 17.60 -6.83
N VAL A 330 3.60 17.35 -7.17
CA VAL A 330 4.74 17.70 -6.29
C VAL A 330 4.90 19.21 -6.12
N GLU A 331 4.67 19.99 -7.18
CA GLU A 331 4.77 21.46 -7.16
C GLU A 331 3.61 22.12 -6.42
N GLU A 332 2.38 21.66 -6.66
CA GLU A 332 1.17 22.28 -6.11
C GLU A 332 0.86 21.81 -4.68
N GLU A 333 1.21 20.57 -4.36
CA GLU A 333 0.78 19.89 -3.12
C GLU A 333 1.97 19.42 -2.27
N GLY A 334 3.19 19.82 -2.61
CA GLY A 334 4.39 19.53 -1.84
C GLY A 334 4.23 19.81 -0.33
N GLY A 335 4.67 18.87 0.51
CA GLY A 335 4.46 18.93 1.97
C GLY A 335 3.14 18.33 2.47
N HIS A 336 2.25 17.87 1.58
CA HIS A 336 1.08 17.06 1.91
C HIS A 336 1.41 15.56 1.85
N ALA A 337 0.72 14.76 2.65
CA ALA A 337 0.78 13.30 2.53
C ALA A 337 -0.25 12.78 1.53
N THR A 338 -1.38 13.45 1.33
CA THR A 338 -2.44 13.01 0.44
C THR A 338 -2.70 14.08 -0.59
N ALA A 339 -2.70 13.70 -1.86
CA ALA A 339 -3.02 14.66 -2.89
C ALA A 339 -4.54 14.85 -2.97
N PHE A 340 -4.98 16.10 -3.10
CA PHE A 340 -6.38 16.49 -3.03
C PHE A 340 -7.20 15.74 -4.09
N ASP A 341 -8.34 15.19 -3.65
CA ASP A 341 -9.27 14.49 -4.52
C ASP A 341 -10.72 14.84 -4.15
N PRO A 342 -11.37 15.75 -4.91
CA PRO A 342 -12.73 16.19 -4.62
C PRO A 342 -13.77 15.08 -4.83
N ARG A 343 -13.41 13.98 -5.51
CA ARG A 343 -14.28 12.80 -5.65
C ARG A 343 -14.41 12.06 -4.32
N VAL A 344 -13.41 12.20 -3.43
CA VAL A 344 -13.37 11.55 -2.11
C VAL A 344 -13.87 12.50 -1.03
N THR A 345 -13.30 13.71 -0.93
CA THR A 345 -13.63 14.66 0.12
C THR A 345 -13.36 16.10 -0.32
N PRO A 346 -14.21 17.07 0.09
CA PRO A 346 -13.91 18.49 -0.09
C PRO A 346 -12.96 19.05 1.00
N LEU A 347 -12.61 18.25 2.01
CA LEU A 347 -11.73 18.67 3.10
C LEU A 347 -10.27 18.59 2.67
N HIS A 348 -9.49 19.56 3.12
CA HIS A 348 -8.04 19.57 2.97
C HIS A 348 -7.37 18.71 4.05
N GLU A 349 -6.11 18.35 3.80
CA GLU A 349 -5.26 17.72 4.80
C GLU A 349 -4.91 18.72 5.91
N GLY A 350 -4.94 18.27 7.16
CA GLY A 350 -4.38 19.00 8.30
C GLY A 350 -3.02 18.42 8.70
N ASP A 351 -2.28 19.11 9.56
CA ASP A 351 -1.06 18.56 10.17
C ASP A 351 -1.39 17.53 11.25
N PHE A 352 -1.88 16.37 10.82
CA PHE A 352 -2.32 15.27 11.68
C PHE A 352 -1.17 14.56 12.40
N LEU A 353 0.07 14.75 11.94
CA LEU A 353 1.29 14.27 12.60
C LEU A 353 1.80 15.23 13.68
N HIS A 354 1.26 16.46 13.71
CA HIS A 354 1.68 17.53 14.63
C HIS A 354 3.17 17.87 14.53
N LEU A 355 3.69 17.90 13.30
CA LEU A 355 5.11 18.17 13.02
C LEU A 355 5.39 19.65 12.67
N GLY A 356 4.36 20.48 12.61
CA GLY A 356 4.45 21.85 12.11
C GLY A 356 4.49 21.92 10.59
N CYS A 357 3.96 20.91 9.91
CA CYS A 357 3.89 20.88 8.45
C CYS A 357 2.95 21.95 7.92
N LYS A 358 3.36 22.66 6.86
CA LYS A 358 2.48 23.58 6.14
C LYS A 358 1.59 22.76 5.21
N LYS A 359 0.27 22.81 5.45
CA LYS A 359 -0.77 22.20 4.62
C LYS A 359 -1.59 23.31 3.97
#